data_AF-B5YNB2-F1
#
_entry.id   AF-B5YNB2-F1
#
_cell.length_a   1.000
_cell.length_b   1.000
_cell.length_c   1.000
_cell.angle_alpha   90.00
_cell.angle_beta   90.00
_cell.angle_gamma   90.00
#
_symmetry.space_group_name_H-M   'P 1'
#
loop_
_entity.id
_entity.type
_entity.pdbx_description
1 polymer ?
#
loop_
_entity_poly.entity_id
_entity_poly.type
_entity_poly.pdbx_seq_one_letter_code
_entity_poly.pdbx_strand_id
1 'polypeptide(L)'
;MTTTILLVFLLLLLPTGASSDATIPLSVDEYGDYDGKDLIEWINSHPQGFVHPSVRIGRERPGDPTSMNGLYLKSDPGTEPLEEDDIIARIPWDFIIGPGDSYHKLRFESCDEIRNLVAELKLGEASTRAPYVRYLLSQTNGHMPGDWTEAGKEFFSVVLGKGELPPYEPTWRNDFEKDWIKGCQGDPNDPMEKFAYYLTFSRDEDTLMVPLYEMANHSNDPDKLNTLSYKPEKVGKPFRFIASKTINPGDQIYNSYNRCNPCSDVDYKACETFSRQRTPELFTYFGFVEDLPQNWEFDAGPEDSSDDEDTAIEFCLEKNDSGELDVYWFADKAPNDFDVEWLLEEIQRLKDLRANKDKLVKTLVQSDDDKAEEEETEGGSKGQRPKQKMTRFEWDSIWTYHEALVRAMNAAVVAAVVDEDDEQGDEL
;
A
#
# COMPACT_ATOMS: atom_id res chain seq x y z
N MET A 1 25.21 24.48 80.13
CA MET A 1 25.77 24.18 78.80
C MET A 1 24.63 23.73 77.92
N THR A 2 24.04 24.68 77.19
CA THR A 2 22.88 24.52 76.31
C THR A 2 23.38 24.44 74.88
N THR A 3 23.19 23.30 74.23
CA THR A 3 23.60 23.07 72.85
C THR A 3 22.36 23.21 71.96
N THR A 4 22.32 24.30 71.18
CA THR A 4 21.28 24.57 70.18
C THR A 4 21.62 23.81 68.89
N ILE A 5 20.73 22.92 68.44
CA ILE A 5 20.83 22.24 67.14
C ILE A 5 20.00 23.04 66.14
N LEU A 6 20.65 23.56 65.10
CA LEU A 6 20.06 24.30 63.99
C LEU A 6 19.67 23.29 62.90
N LEU A 7 18.37 23.00 62.73
CA LEU A 7 17.86 22.25 61.57
C LEU A 7 17.65 23.23 60.41
N VAL A 8 18.45 23.08 59.34
CA VAL A 8 18.25 23.78 58.07
C VAL A 8 17.39 22.88 57.18
N PHE A 9 16.11 23.24 57.02
CA PHE A 9 15.23 22.65 56.01
C PHE A 9 15.52 23.33 54.67
N LEU A 10 16.21 22.61 53.77
CA LEU A 10 16.37 23.02 52.38
C LEU A 10 15.13 22.55 51.61
N LEU A 11 14.14 23.43 51.43
CA LEU A 11 13.03 23.20 50.50
C LEU A 11 13.56 23.29 49.07
N LEU A 12 13.74 22.15 48.42
CA LEU A 12 13.86 22.04 46.97
C LEU A 12 12.47 22.25 46.36
N LEU A 13 12.21 23.46 45.88
CA LEU A 13 11.11 23.74 44.96
C LEU A 13 11.45 23.11 43.61
N LEU A 14 10.91 21.92 43.36
CA LEU A 14 10.87 21.35 42.01
C LEU A 14 9.89 22.19 41.17
N PRO A 15 10.29 22.72 40.00
CA PRO A 15 9.34 23.34 39.09
C PRO A 15 8.48 22.22 38.50
N THR A 16 7.27 22.05 39.03
CA THR A 16 6.18 21.36 38.32
C THR A 16 5.66 22.29 37.22
N GLY A 17 6.49 22.51 36.20
CA GLY A 17 6.06 23.04 34.93
C GLY A 17 5.70 21.86 34.06
N ALA A 18 4.42 21.48 34.05
CA ALA A 18 3.88 20.69 32.96
C ALA A 18 4.07 21.54 31.69
N SER A 19 5.11 21.23 30.92
CA SER A 19 5.22 21.64 29.54
C SER A 19 4.02 21.02 28.86
N SER A 20 3.05 21.84 28.47
CA SER A 20 2.10 21.43 27.44
C SER A 20 2.96 21.03 26.24
N ASP A 21 3.03 19.73 25.95
CA ASP A 21 3.68 19.19 24.75
C ASP A 21 3.08 19.91 23.56
N ALA A 22 3.79 20.95 23.10
CA ALA A 22 3.39 21.70 21.93
C ALA A 22 3.66 20.76 20.76
N THR A 23 2.64 20.05 20.33
CA THR A 23 2.70 19.22 19.13
C THR A 23 3.15 20.13 17.99
N ILE A 24 4.32 19.86 17.43
CA ILE A 24 4.79 20.61 16.27
C ILE A 24 3.85 20.23 15.13
N PRO A 25 3.16 21.19 14.49
CA PRO A 25 2.25 20.86 13.41
C PRO A 25 3.03 20.26 12.22
N LEU A 26 2.36 19.44 11.42
CA LEU A 26 2.89 18.99 10.13
C LEU A 26 3.26 20.22 9.28
N SER A 27 4.36 20.11 8.54
CA SER A 27 4.69 21.11 7.52
C SER A 27 3.67 21.00 6.40
N VAL A 28 2.91 22.08 6.19
CA VAL A 28 1.88 22.14 5.15
C VAL A 28 2.12 23.31 4.21
N ASP A 29 1.68 23.16 2.96
CA ASP A 29 1.69 24.23 1.97
C ASP A 29 0.58 25.26 2.21
N GLU A 30 0.42 26.20 1.28
CA GLU A 30 -0.60 27.25 1.36
C GLU A 30 -2.05 26.72 1.25
N TYR A 31 -2.23 25.47 0.83
CA TYR A 31 -3.51 24.78 0.72
C TYR A 31 -3.80 23.85 1.91
N GLY A 32 -2.84 23.68 2.81
CA GLY A 32 -2.95 22.79 3.96
C GLY A 32 -2.58 21.33 3.67
N ASP A 33 -2.02 21.04 2.49
CA ASP A 33 -1.49 19.72 2.15
C ASP A 33 -0.07 19.57 2.72
N TYR A 34 0.28 18.37 3.17
CA TYR A 34 1.62 18.09 3.67
C TYR A 34 2.68 18.28 2.57
N ASP A 35 3.66 19.16 2.82
CA ASP A 35 4.70 19.52 1.84
C ASP A 35 6.07 18.89 2.14
N GLY A 36 6.16 18.21 3.30
CA GLY A 36 7.32 17.47 3.78
C GLY A 36 8.64 18.23 3.84
N LYS A 37 8.61 19.56 3.92
CA LYS A 37 9.83 20.36 4.11
C LYS A 37 10.58 19.97 5.38
N ASP A 38 9.86 19.75 6.47
CA ASP A 38 10.45 19.33 7.75
C ASP A 38 11.12 17.95 7.64
N LEU A 39 10.50 17.01 6.93
CA LEU A 39 11.10 15.69 6.67
C LEU A 39 12.36 15.78 5.79
N ILE A 40 12.31 16.56 4.71
CA ILE A 40 13.44 16.76 3.81
C ILE A 40 14.61 17.45 4.52
N GLU A 41 14.34 18.50 5.31
CA GLU A 41 15.34 19.20 6.12
C GLU A 41 15.95 18.26 7.16
N TRP A 42 15.12 17.46 7.83
CA TRP A 42 15.59 16.47 8.80
C TRP A 42 16.52 15.44 8.15
N ILE A 43 16.15 14.86 7.01
CA ILE A 43 17.02 13.94 6.25
C ILE A 43 18.35 14.62 5.90
N ASN A 44 18.31 15.82 5.30
CA ASN A 44 19.50 16.56 4.88
C ASN A 44 20.38 17.06 6.04
N SER A 45 19.84 17.14 7.26
CA SER A 45 20.63 17.52 8.45
C SER A 45 21.63 16.44 8.87
N HIS A 46 21.42 15.19 8.43
CA HIS A 46 22.30 14.09 8.75
C HIS A 46 23.49 14.01 7.79
N PRO A 47 24.72 13.72 8.24
CA PRO A 47 25.92 13.67 7.37
C PRO A 47 25.86 12.67 6.22
N GLN A 48 25.05 11.62 6.34
CA GLN A 48 24.81 10.62 5.29
C GLN A 48 23.50 10.84 4.54
N GLY A 49 22.67 11.78 4.99
CA GLY A 49 21.37 12.07 4.42
C GLY A 49 21.48 12.96 3.20
N PHE A 50 20.64 12.71 2.21
CA PHE A 50 20.54 13.55 1.03
C PHE A 50 19.15 13.42 0.43
N VAL A 51 18.56 14.53 0.05
CA VAL A 51 17.39 14.63 -0.82
C VAL A 51 17.72 15.66 -1.88
N HIS A 52 17.53 15.31 -3.15
CA HIS A 52 17.84 16.19 -4.25
C HIS A 52 17.04 17.51 -4.13
N PRO A 53 17.67 18.69 -4.29
CA PRO A 53 17.00 19.98 -4.05
C PRO A 53 15.81 20.25 -4.97
N SER A 54 15.73 19.58 -6.11
CA SER A 54 14.60 19.66 -7.04
C SER A 54 13.40 18.79 -6.66
N VAL A 55 13.52 17.91 -5.66
CA VAL A 55 12.43 17.03 -5.22
C VAL A 55 11.47 17.80 -4.30
N ARG A 56 10.18 17.52 -4.42
CA ARG A 56 9.13 18.00 -3.53
C ARG A 56 8.12 16.91 -3.22
N ILE A 57 7.49 17.01 -2.05
CA ILE A 57 6.31 16.24 -1.66
C ILE A 57 5.09 17.14 -1.84
N GLY A 58 3.97 16.56 -2.22
CA GLY A 58 2.67 17.25 -2.23
C GLY A 58 1.79 16.74 -3.35
N ARG A 59 0.85 17.57 -3.79
CA ARG A 59 -0.06 17.20 -4.87
C ARG A 59 0.53 17.41 -6.27
N GLU A 60 0.05 16.61 -7.22
CA GLU A 60 0.24 16.84 -8.66
C GLU A 60 -0.26 18.23 -9.04
N ARG A 61 -1.48 18.57 -8.59
CA ARG A 61 -2.13 19.85 -8.80
C ARG A 61 -2.36 20.51 -7.44
N PRO A 62 -1.48 21.42 -6.99
CA PRO A 62 -1.58 22.07 -5.69
C PRO A 62 -2.97 22.64 -5.43
N GLY A 63 -3.53 22.35 -4.24
CA GLY A 63 -4.86 22.80 -3.84
C GLY A 63 -6.05 22.04 -4.43
N ASP A 64 -5.84 21.07 -5.32
CA ASP A 64 -6.90 20.17 -5.77
C ASP A 64 -6.92 18.89 -4.91
N PRO A 65 -7.87 18.74 -3.97
CA PRO A 65 -7.92 17.57 -3.08
C PRO A 65 -8.20 16.25 -3.81
N THR A 66 -8.63 16.30 -5.08
CA THR A 66 -8.84 15.13 -5.94
C THR A 66 -7.57 14.71 -6.69
N SER A 67 -6.55 15.58 -6.74
CA SER A 67 -5.28 15.24 -7.35
C SER A 67 -4.42 14.39 -6.42
N MET A 68 -3.60 13.54 -7.03
CA MET A 68 -2.75 12.59 -6.33
C MET A 68 -1.71 13.31 -5.47
N ASN A 69 -1.54 12.85 -4.24
CA ASN A 69 -0.38 13.20 -3.41
C ASN A 69 0.75 12.24 -3.74
N GLY A 70 1.98 12.74 -3.80
CA GLY A 70 3.14 11.93 -4.11
C GLY A 70 4.44 12.72 -4.10
N LEU A 71 5.45 12.13 -4.72
CA LEU A 71 6.77 12.71 -4.90
C LEU A 71 6.92 13.26 -6.32
N TYR A 72 7.40 14.49 -6.47
CA TYR A 72 7.51 15.16 -7.76
C TYR A 72 8.85 15.86 -7.92
N LEU A 73 9.27 16.03 -9.17
CA LEU A 73 10.26 17.05 -9.49
C LEU A 73 9.58 18.41 -9.55
N LYS A 74 10.20 19.44 -8.97
CA LYS A 74 9.70 20.82 -9.02
C LYS A 74 9.54 21.26 -10.47
N SER A 75 8.51 22.08 -10.71
CA SER A 75 8.23 22.69 -12.01
C SER A 75 8.72 24.14 -12.11
N ASP A 76 9.53 24.58 -11.14
CA ASP A 76 10.00 25.97 -11.06
C ASP A 76 10.96 26.29 -12.24
N PRO A 77 10.93 27.52 -12.79
CA PRO A 77 11.87 27.92 -13.83
C PRO A 77 13.33 27.72 -13.39
N GLY A 78 14.09 26.98 -14.18
CA GLY A 78 15.49 26.64 -13.89
C GLY A 78 15.67 25.36 -13.06
N THR A 79 14.61 24.61 -12.80
CA THR A 79 14.74 23.22 -12.35
C THR A 79 15.31 22.41 -13.51
N GLU A 80 16.48 21.82 -13.31
CA GLU A 80 17.06 20.87 -14.27
C GLU A 80 16.40 19.49 -14.12
N PRO A 81 16.29 18.71 -15.21
CA PRO A 81 15.93 17.30 -15.12
C PRO A 81 16.87 16.52 -14.19
N LEU A 82 16.37 15.42 -13.62
CA LEU A 82 17.23 14.37 -13.09
C LEU A 82 17.59 13.44 -14.23
N GLU A 83 18.85 13.11 -14.39
CA GLU A 83 19.28 12.12 -15.38
C GLU A 83 19.30 10.71 -14.77
N GLU A 84 19.41 9.69 -15.62
CA GLU A 84 19.64 8.31 -15.17
C GLU A 84 20.83 8.24 -14.20
N ASP A 85 20.70 7.43 -13.16
CA ASP A 85 21.62 7.27 -12.03
C ASP A 85 21.72 8.45 -11.04
N ASP A 86 21.04 9.58 -11.28
CA ASP A 86 21.02 10.68 -10.32
C ASP A 86 20.38 10.23 -9.00
N ILE A 87 21.00 10.64 -7.88
CA ILE A 87 20.47 10.33 -6.56
C ILE A 87 19.25 11.22 -6.32
N ILE A 88 18.09 10.59 -6.14
CA ILE A 88 16.86 11.27 -5.69
C ILE A 88 16.96 11.45 -4.17
N ALA A 89 17.26 10.36 -3.46
CA ALA A 89 17.43 10.36 -2.03
C ALA A 89 18.44 9.32 -1.53
N ARG A 90 19.05 9.64 -0.39
CA ARG A 90 19.87 8.72 0.41
C ARG A 90 19.43 8.86 1.85
N ILE A 91 18.82 7.81 2.38
CA ILE A 91 18.21 7.82 3.70
C ILE A 91 19.17 7.15 4.70
N PRO A 92 19.63 7.85 5.74
CA PRO A 92 20.47 7.27 6.78
C PRO A 92 19.78 6.11 7.49
N TRP A 93 20.54 5.09 7.87
CA TRP A 93 20.01 3.95 8.64
C TRP A 93 19.28 4.39 9.92
N ASP A 94 19.83 5.38 10.62
CA ASP A 94 19.28 5.88 11.89
C ASP A 94 17.90 6.55 11.73
N PHE A 95 17.49 6.88 10.50
CA PHE A 95 16.20 7.49 10.19
C PHE A 95 15.16 6.47 9.71
N ILE A 96 15.58 5.27 9.35
CA ILE A 96 14.71 4.16 8.96
C ILE A 96 14.15 3.51 10.24
N ILE A 97 12.88 3.12 10.21
CA ILE A 97 12.29 2.22 11.21
C ILE A 97 12.30 0.83 10.58
N GLY A 98 12.91 -0.13 11.25
CA GLY A 98 13.05 -1.48 10.73
C GLY A 98 13.37 -2.47 11.85
N PRO A 99 13.80 -3.69 11.55
CA PRO A 99 13.98 -4.75 12.55
C PRO A 99 15.28 -4.63 13.35
N GLY A 100 16.00 -3.51 13.23
CA GLY A 100 17.24 -3.22 13.94
C GLY A 100 18.37 -4.19 13.56
N ASP A 101 19.03 -4.76 14.56
CA ASP A 101 20.16 -5.68 14.36
C ASP A 101 19.76 -7.00 13.67
N SER A 102 18.46 -7.33 13.63
CA SER A 102 17.95 -8.53 12.95
C SER A 102 17.66 -8.34 11.46
N TYR A 103 17.99 -7.17 10.91
CA TYR A 103 17.83 -6.86 9.50
C TYR A 103 18.62 -7.81 8.58
N HIS A 104 17.96 -8.24 7.51
CA HIS A 104 18.56 -9.01 6.44
C HIS A 104 17.97 -8.57 5.09
N LYS A 105 18.82 -8.27 4.11
CA LYS A 105 18.40 -7.73 2.81
C LYS A 105 17.43 -8.63 2.04
N LEU A 106 17.45 -9.95 2.26
CA LEU A 106 16.55 -10.90 1.58
C LEU A 106 15.36 -11.34 2.43
N ARG A 107 15.03 -10.57 3.48
CA ARG A 107 13.84 -10.79 4.30
C ARG A 107 12.76 -9.80 3.86
N PHE A 108 11.53 -10.30 3.73
CA PHE A 108 10.38 -9.59 3.17
C PHE A 108 9.28 -9.26 4.18
N GLU A 109 9.42 -9.73 5.42
CA GLU A 109 8.46 -9.49 6.51
C GLU A 109 9.17 -9.58 7.86
N SER A 110 8.78 -8.75 8.83
CA SER A 110 9.36 -8.80 10.17
C SER A 110 8.44 -8.32 11.29
N CYS A 111 8.12 -9.23 12.24
CA CYS A 111 7.46 -8.84 13.50
C CYS A 111 8.23 -7.75 14.26
N ASP A 112 9.57 -7.75 14.19
CA ASP A 112 10.39 -6.80 14.95
C ASP A 112 10.33 -5.39 14.37
N GLU A 113 10.13 -5.26 13.05
CA GLU A 113 9.87 -3.97 12.44
C GLU A 113 8.55 -3.37 12.95
N ILE A 114 7.46 -4.14 12.89
CA ILE A 114 6.14 -3.66 13.32
C ILE A 114 6.19 -3.25 14.80
N ARG A 115 6.85 -4.04 15.67
CA ARG A 115 7.04 -3.66 17.08
C ARG A 115 7.83 -2.37 17.25
N ASN A 116 8.89 -2.19 16.47
CA ASN A 116 9.70 -0.98 16.51
C ASN A 116 8.91 0.22 16.01
N LEU A 117 8.08 0.06 14.97
CA LEU A 117 7.17 1.08 14.49
C LEU A 117 6.14 1.46 15.56
N VAL A 118 5.50 0.49 16.21
CA VAL A 118 4.58 0.74 17.34
C VAL A 118 5.25 1.55 18.44
N ALA A 119 6.48 1.21 18.81
CA ALA A 119 7.23 1.93 19.83
C ALA A 119 7.49 3.38 19.42
N GLU A 120 7.90 3.63 18.18
CA GLU A 120 8.16 4.98 17.65
C GLU A 120 6.87 5.82 17.53
N LEU A 121 5.77 5.22 17.05
CA LEU A 121 4.47 5.90 16.96
C LEU A 121 3.95 6.30 18.34
N LYS A 122 4.14 5.46 19.37
CA LYS A 122 3.77 5.78 20.77
C LYS A 122 4.62 6.89 21.37
N LEU A 123 5.86 7.07 20.91
CA LEU A 123 6.71 8.18 21.35
C LEU A 123 6.28 9.51 20.72
N GLY A 124 5.71 9.51 19.51
CA GLY A 124 5.30 10.73 18.81
C GLY A 124 6.47 11.70 18.67
N GLU A 125 6.31 12.94 19.18
CA GLU A 125 7.35 13.97 19.14
C GLU A 125 8.60 13.65 19.98
N ALA A 126 8.52 12.70 20.92
CA ALA A 126 9.69 12.24 21.68
C ALA A 126 10.58 11.27 20.88
N SER A 127 10.11 10.78 19.73
CA SER A 127 10.88 9.93 18.83
C SER A 127 12.08 10.67 18.26
N THR A 128 13.23 9.99 18.14
CA THR A 128 14.36 10.52 17.35
C THR A 128 14.05 10.64 15.86
N ARG A 129 12.92 10.06 15.43
CA ARG A 129 12.36 10.07 14.07
C ARG A 129 11.08 10.89 14.01
N ALA A 130 10.89 11.84 14.92
CA ALA A 130 9.65 12.63 15.06
C ALA A 130 9.08 13.20 13.74
N PRO A 131 9.86 13.80 12.81
CA PRO A 131 9.30 14.29 11.55
C PRO A 131 8.63 13.18 10.72
N TYR A 132 9.25 12.00 10.69
CA TYR A 132 8.69 10.86 9.98
C TYR A 132 7.50 10.25 10.73
N VAL A 133 7.62 10.06 12.04
CA VAL A 133 6.52 9.57 12.90
C VAL A 133 5.29 10.47 12.80
N ARG A 134 5.46 11.79 12.71
CA ARG A 134 4.36 12.75 12.54
C ARG A 134 3.63 12.54 11.22
N TYR A 135 4.38 12.35 10.13
CA TYR A 135 3.80 12.01 8.83
C TYR A 135 3.04 10.68 8.88
N LEU A 136 3.64 9.66 9.50
CA LEU A 136 3.01 8.35 9.65
C LEU A 136 1.70 8.43 10.45
N LEU A 137 1.69 9.14 11.58
CA LEU A 137 0.49 9.38 12.39
C LEU A 137 -0.59 10.23 11.67
N SER A 138 -0.23 10.92 10.59
CA SER A 138 -1.19 11.67 9.78
C SER A 138 -1.86 10.83 8.70
N GLN A 139 -1.42 9.58 8.51
CA GLN A 139 -2.00 8.69 7.51
C GLN A 139 -3.34 8.15 8.00
N THR A 140 -4.23 7.90 7.05
CA THR A 140 -5.59 7.45 7.31
C THR A 140 -5.68 5.92 7.32
N ASN A 141 -6.59 5.38 8.14
CA ASN A 141 -6.83 3.93 8.27
C ASN A 141 -7.94 3.45 7.32
N GLY A 142 -8.13 2.14 7.21
CA GLY A 142 -9.26 1.55 6.48
C GLY A 142 -9.12 1.57 4.95
N HIS A 143 -7.90 1.71 4.41
CA HIS A 143 -7.67 1.71 2.97
C HIS A 143 -7.60 0.28 2.39
N MET A 144 -7.10 -0.66 3.19
CA MET A 144 -6.91 -2.06 2.79
C MET A 144 -8.14 -2.92 3.14
N PRO A 145 -8.48 -3.93 2.31
CA PRO A 145 -9.56 -4.87 2.59
C PRO A 145 -9.52 -5.52 3.99
N GLY A 146 -8.32 -5.81 4.51
CA GLY A 146 -8.17 -6.37 5.85
C GLY A 146 -8.56 -5.42 6.99
N ASP A 147 -8.48 -4.11 6.79
CA ASP A 147 -8.84 -3.10 7.80
C ASP A 147 -10.27 -2.55 7.62
N TRP A 148 -11.02 -3.01 6.62
CA TRP A 148 -12.38 -2.57 6.38
C TRP A 148 -13.36 -3.01 7.46
N THR A 149 -14.52 -2.34 7.48
CA THR A 149 -15.68 -2.76 8.26
C THR A 149 -16.11 -4.18 7.89
N GLU A 150 -16.72 -4.90 8.84
CA GLU A 150 -17.26 -6.25 8.58
C GLU A 150 -18.26 -6.28 7.40
N ALA A 151 -19.01 -5.19 7.20
CA ALA A 151 -19.91 -5.06 6.06
C ALA A 151 -19.15 -4.90 4.73
N GLY A 152 -18.06 -4.14 4.72
CA GLY A 152 -17.15 -4.04 3.58
C GLY A 152 -16.55 -5.41 3.23
N LYS A 153 -16.00 -6.11 4.23
CA LYS A 153 -15.42 -7.46 4.06
C LYS A 153 -16.44 -8.46 3.53
N GLU A 154 -17.66 -8.49 4.08
CA GLU A 154 -18.70 -9.42 3.63
C GLU A 154 -19.13 -9.14 2.18
N PHE A 155 -19.31 -7.88 1.81
CA PHE A 155 -19.65 -7.54 0.43
C PHE A 155 -18.51 -7.84 -0.54
N PHE A 156 -17.26 -7.60 -0.12
CA PHE A 156 -16.10 -7.95 -0.93
C PHE A 156 -16.03 -9.46 -1.19
N SER A 157 -16.25 -10.30 -0.19
CA SER A 157 -16.34 -11.75 -0.39
C SER A 157 -17.46 -12.16 -1.36
N VAL A 158 -18.60 -11.47 -1.38
CA VAL A 158 -19.64 -11.69 -2.40
C VAL A 158 -19.13 -11.35 -3.81
N VAL A 159 -18.36 -10.27 -3.97
CA VAL A 159 -17.71 -9.95 -5.25
C VAL A 159 -16.76 -11.07 -5.66
N LEU A 160 -15.99 -11.60 -4.72
CA LEU A 160 -15.01 -12.67 -4.94
C LEU A 160 -15.60 -14.09 -5.06
N GLY A 161 -16.91 -14.22 -5.23
CA GLY A 161 -17.55 -15.54 -5.36
C GLY A 161 -17.54 -16.36 -4.07
N LYS A 162 -17.17 -15.76 -2.93
CA LYS A 162 -16.90 -16.41 -1.63
C LYS A 162 -15.63 -17.27 -1.61
N GLY A 163 -14.60 -16.84 -2.33
CA GLY A 163 -13.30 -17.49 -2.35
C GLY A 163 -12.92 -18.09 -3.69
N GLU A 164 -13.82 -18.03 -4.68
CA GLU A 164 -13.58 -18.53 -6.04
C GLU A 164 -12.68 -17.58 -6.87
N LEU A 165 -12.61 -16.29 -6.50
CA LEU A 165 -11.82 -15.30 -7.22
C LEU A 165 -10.76 -14.65 -6.30
N PRO A 166 -9.60 -14.25 -6.85
CA PRO A 166 -8.57 -13.56 -6.09
C PRO A 166 -8.99 -12.12 -5.72
N PRO A 167 -8.45 -11.54 -4.63
CA PRO A 167 -7.53 -12.15 -3.68
C PRO A 167 -8.23 -13.17 -2.78
N TYR A 168 -7.62 -14.32 -2.56
CA TYR A 168 -8.23 -15.40 -1.79
C TYR A 168 -8.33 -15.03 -0.30
N GLU A 169 -9.42 -15.43 0.36
CA GLU A 169 -9.73 -14.98 1.73
C GLU A 169 -8.57 -15.06 2.75
N PRO A 170 -7.68 -16.07 2.73
CA PRO A 170 -6.55 -16.14 3.64
C PRO A 170 -5.55 -14.97 3.54
N THR A 171 -5.48 -14.26 2.41
CA THR A 171 -4.49 -13.19 2.18
C THR A 171 -4.96 -11.83 2.67
N TRP A 172 -6.27 -11.61 2.84
CA TRP A 172 -6.80 -10.29 3.16
C TRP A 172 -7.80 -10.26 4.32
N ARG A 173 -8.57 -11.32 4.55
CA ARG A 173 -9.69 -11.26 5.52
C ARG A 173 -9.20 -11.39 6.96
N ASN A 174 -8.24 -12.29 7.17
CA ASN A 174 -7.78 -12.76 8.49
C ASN A 174 -6.26 -12.60 8.68
N ASP A 175 -5.61 -11.81 7.83
CA ASP A 175 -4.16 -11.63 7.80
C ASP A 175 -3.65 -11.06 9.13
N PHE A 176 -4.29 -10.02 9.66
CA PHE A 176 -3.96 -9.44 10.96
C PHE A 176 -4.08 -10.44 12.11
N GLU A 177 -5.18 -11.19 12.19
CA GLU A 177 -5.36 -12.20 13.24
C GLU A 177 -4.35 -13.36 13.11
N LYS A 178 -4.02 -13.76 11.88
CA LYS A 178 -3.14 -14.89 11.60
C LYS A 178 -1.68 -14.50 11.80
N ASP A 179 -1.24 -13.43 11.16
CA ASP A 179 0.17 -13.10 11.01
C ASP A 179 0.64 -12.24 12.19
N TRP A 180 -0.14 -11.22 12.58
CA TRP A 180 0.22 -10.38 13.74
C TRP A 180 -0.15 -11.03 15.07
N ILE A 181 -1.42 -11.32 15.30
CA ILE A 181 -1.89 -11.76 16.64
C ILE A 181 -1.37 -13.16 16.97
N LYS A 182 -1.51 -14.12 16.06
CA LYS A 182 -1.02 -15.49 16.30
C LYS A 182 0.46 -15.65 15.95
N GLY A 183 0.90 -15.15 14.79
CA GLY A 183 2.27 -15.30 14.31
C GLY A 183 3.28 -14.48 15.10
N CYS A 184 2.98 -13.21 15.34
CA CYS A 184 3.85 -12.27 16.06
C CYS A 184 3.46 -12.04 17.53
N GLN A 185 2.43 -12.72 18.07
CA GLN A 185 1.98 -12.53 19.45
C GLN A 185 1.58 -11.08 19.77
N GLY A 186 1.01 -10.37 18.79
CA GLY A 186 0.49 -9.02 18.96
C GLY A 186 -0.70 -8.93 19.91
N ASP A 187 -0.95 -7.74 20.47
CA ASP A 187 -2.12 -7.45 21.29
C ASP A 187 -3.32 -7.08 20.41
N PRO A 188 -4.39 -7.89 20.39
CA PRO A 188 -5.57 -7.60 19.56
C PRO A 188 -6.37 -6.39 20.06
N ASN A 189 -6.06 -5.86 21.24
CA ASN A 189 -6.75 -4.71 21.82
C ASN A 189 -5.96 -3.40 21.71
N ASP A 190 -4.74 -3.43 21.16
CA ASP A 190 -3.94 -2.22 20.98
C ASP A 190 -4.20 -1.62 19.58
N PRO A 191 -4.95 -0.50 19.47
CA PRO A 191 -5.23 0.11 18.18
C PRO A 191 -3.97 0.63 17.48
N MET A 192 -2.90 0.94 18.22
CA MET A 192 -1.63 1.36 17.63
C MET A 192 -0.90 0.19 16.98
N GLU A 193 -1.03 -1.02 17.52
CA GLU A 193 -0.47 -2.22 16.89
C GLU A 193 -1.20 -2.56 15.59
N LYS A 194 -2.55 -2.49 15.60
CA LYS A 194 -3.34 -2.64 14.38
C LYS A 194 -2.94 -1.60 13.33
N PHE A 195 -2.84 -0.34 13.75
CA PHE A 195 -2.42 0.75 12.87
C PHE A 195 -1.04 0.51 12.26
N ALA A 196 -0.05 0.18 13.09
CA ALA A 196 1.31 -0.08 12.65
C ALA A 196 1.41 -1.28 11.70
N TYR A 197 0.66 -2.36 11.97
CA TYR A 197 0.61 -3.53 11.08
C TYR A 197 0.22 -3.12 9.67
N TYR A 198 -0.95 -2.50 9.52
CA TYR A 198 -1.46 -2.07 8.22
C TYR A 198 -0.58 -0.99 7.57
N LEU A 199 0.03 -0.12 8.38
CA LEU A 199 0.95 0.89 7.89
C LEU A 199 2.22 0.27 7.29
N THR A 200 2.77 -0.78 7.91
CA THR A 200 3.93 -1.52 7.40
C THR A 200 3.62 -2.17 6.05
N PHE A 201 2.56 -2.98 5.96
CA PHE A 201 2.22 -3.66 4.70
C PHE A 201 1.94 -2.73 3.51
N SER A 202 1.50 -1.50 3.78
CA SER A 202 1.15 -0.54 2.73
C SER A 202 2.29 0.41 2.33
N ARG A 203 3.42 0.40 3.03
CA ARG A 203 4.46 1.44 2.85
C ARG A 203 5.89 0.98 3.02
N ASP A 204 6.14 -0.16 3.65
CA ASP A 204 7.49 -0.63 3.83
C ASP A 204 8.15 -0.98 2.50
N GLU A 205 9.47 -0.98 2.53
CA GLU A 205 10.29 -1.66 1.55
C GLU A 205 10.78 -2.96 2.18
N ASP A 206 9.94 -4.00 2.07
CA ASP A 206 10.12 -5.36 2.57
C ASP A 206 10.20 -5.50 4.10
N THR A 207 11.16 -4.83 4.74
CA THR A 207 11.29 -4.80 6.19
C THR A 207 11.74 -3.43 6.73
N LEU A 208 11.55 -2.39 5.92
CA LEU A 208 12.06 -1.05 6.20
C LEU A 208 11.01 0.01 5.90
N MET A 209 10.55 0.71 6.93
CA MET A 209 9.82 1.96 6.80
C MET A 209 10.81 3.08 6.43
N VAL A 210 10.89 3.41 5.15
CA VAL A 210 11.87 4.35 4.60
C VAL A 210 11.21 5.71 4.35
N PRO A 211 11.56 6.77 5.13
CA PRO A 211 11.01 8.10 4.90
C PRO A 211 11.33 8.61 3.49
N LEU A 212 10.43 9.42 2.94
CA LEU A 212 10.44 9.98 1.58
C LEU A 212 10.23 8.96 0.45
N TYR A 213 10.83 7.77 0.54
CA TYR A 213 10.69 6.70 -0.44
C TYR A 213 9.22 6.26 -0.61
N GLU A 214 8.53 6.00 0.49
CA GLU A 214 7.13 5.58 0.52
C GLU A 214 6.14 6.62 -0.03
N MET A 215 6.60 7.84 -0.36
CA MET A 215 5.78 8.88 -0.97
C MET A 215 5.82 8.84 -2.50
N ALA A 216 6.71 8.04 -3.10
CA ALA A 216 6.68 7.76 -4.53
C ALA A 216 5.55 6.77 -4.81
N ASN A 217 4.59 7.16 -5.64
CA ASN A 217 3.45 6.30 -5.97
C ASN A 217 3.86 5.12 -6.84
N HIS A 218 3.05 4.08 -6.80
CA HIS A 218 3.20 2.89 -7.61
C HIS A 218 2.98 3.18 -9.11
N SER A 219 3.83 2.62 -9.96
CA SER A 219 3.52 2.37 -11.36
C SER A 219 4.35 1.23 -11.92
N ASN A 220 3.69 0.30 -12.62
CA ASN A 220 4.34 -0.72 -13.44
C ASN A 220 4.44 -0.31 -14.91
N ASP A 221 3.83 0.81 -15.30
CA ASP A 221 3.91 1.34 -16.67
C ASP A 221 5.38 1.69 -16.98
N PRO A 222 6.03 1.04 -17.96
CA PRO A 222 7.43 1.27 -18.28
C PRO A 222 7.70 2.73 -18.72
N ASP A 223 6.69 3.45 -19.22
CA ASP A 223 6.79 4.85 -19.60
C ASP A 223 6.72 5.78 -18.38
N LYS A 224 6.10 5.37 -17.27
CA LYS A 224 6.03 6.16 -16.03
C LYS A 224 7.10 5.80 -15.01
N LEU A 225 7.36 4.50 -14.81
CA LEU A 225 8.32 4.00 -13.83
C LEU A 225 9.71 4.59 -14.10
N ASN A 226 10.23 5.32 -13.12
CA ASN A 226 11.42 6.16 -13.33
C ASN A 226 12.43 6.12 -12.16
N THR A 227 12.32 5.14 -11.26
CA THR A 227 13.23 5.02 -10.11
C THR A 227 13.72 3.62 -9.83
N LEU A 228 14.83 3.54 -9.09
CA LEU A 228 15.45 2.34 -8.53
C LEU A 228 15.63 2.49 -7.02
N SER A 229 15.33 1.41 -6.30
CA SER A 229 15.48 1.27 -4.85
C SER A 229 16.69 0.38 -4.54
N TYR A 230 17.55 0.79 -3.62
CA TYR A 230 18.65 -0.05 -3.10
C TYR A 230 18.59 -0.09 -1.58
N LYS A 231 18.07 -1.22 -1.07
CA LYS A 231 18.11 -1.55 0.34
C LYS A 231 19.56 -1.60 0.87
N PRO A 232 19.80 -1.20 2.13
CA PRO A 232 21.09 -1.35 2.78
C PRO A 232 21.63 -2.78 2.69
N GLU A 233 22.90 -2.97 2.34
CA GLU A 233 23.52 -4.31 2.34
C GLU A 233 23.65 -4.90 3.76
N LYS A 234 23.69 -4.03 4.77
CA LYS A 234 23.74 -4.38 6.19
C LYS A 234 23.34 -3.19 7.04
N VAL A 235 23.05 -3.47 8.32
CA VAL A 235 22.81 -2.48 9.37
C VAL A 235 23.85 -1.35 9.34
N GLY A 236 23.38 -0.11 9.49
CA GLY A 236 24.20 1.10 9.51
C GLY A 236 24.61 1.63 8.13
N LYS A 237 24.13 1.02 7.03
CA LYS A 237 24.30 1.57 5.67
C LYS A 237 23.03 2.31 5.24
N PRO A 238 23.15 3.38 4.44
CA PRO A 238 21.98 4.13 4.00
C PRO A 238 21.22 3.37 2.91
N PHE A 239 19.91 3.61 2.85
CA PHE A 239 19.08 3.29 1.69
C PHE A 239 19.37 4.28 0.56
N ARG A 240 19.30 3.85 -0.70
CA ARG A 240 19.45 4.74 -1.86
C ARG A 240 18.25 4.63 -2.78
N PHE A 241 17.75 5.79 -3.20
CA PHE A 241 16.69 5.95 -4.17
C PHE A 241 17.24 6.81 -5.30
N ILE A 242 17.26 6.27 -6.52
CA ILE A 242 17.90 6.93 -7.67
C ILE A 242 16.96 6.91 -8.88
N ALA A 243 17.21 7.80 -9.84
CA ALA A 243 16.49 7.82 -11.10
C ALA A 243 16.94 6.65 -12.00
N SER A 244 15.98 5.90 -12.56
CA SER A 244 16.25 4.82 -13.54
C SER A 244 16.26 5.31 -14.98
N LYS A 245 15.78 6.53 -15.21
CA LYS A 245 15.74 7.25 -16.48
C LYS A 245 15.58 8.73 -16.21
N THR A 246 15.67 9.57 -17.24
CA THR A 246 15.47 11.02 -17.09
C THR A 246 14.07 11.34 -16.53
N ILE A 247 14.02 12.22 -15.52
CA ILE A 247 12.79 12.76 -14.91
C ILE A 247 12.76 14.26 -15.15
N ASN A 248 11.76 14.76 -15.87
CA ASN A 248 11.67 16.17 -16.23
C ASN A 248 11.02 17.01 -15.13
N PRO A 249 11.25 18.33 -15.11
CA PRO A 249 10.56 19.25 -14.21
C PRO A 249 9.04 19.11 -14.27
N GLY A 250 8.40 18.91 -13.11
CA GLY A 250 6.95 18.68 -13.00
C GLY A 250 6.53 17.22 -13.10
N ASP A 251 7.40 16.32 -13.57
CA ASP A 251 7.09 14.89 -13.60
C ASP A 251 6.94 14.34 -12.18
N GLN A 252 6.07 13.34 -12.04
CA GLN A 252 5.96 12.54 -10.83
C GLN A 252 7.10 11.53 -10.78
N ILE A 253 7.60 11.28 -9.57
CA ILE A 253 8.58 10.26 -9.28
C ILE A 253 7.81 8.99 -8.89
N TYR A 254 7.85 7.99 -9.75
CA TYR A 254 7.15 6.72 -9.60
C TYR A 254 8.13 5.61 -9.22
N ASN A 255 7.66 4.75 -8.33
CA ASN A 255 8.34 3.53 -7.95
C ASN A 255 7.42 2.32 -8.26
N SER A 256 7.96 1.11 -8.27
CA SER A 256 7.13 -0.09 -8.30
C SER A 256 7.19 -0.80 -6.94
N TYR A 257 6.03 -1.22 -6.46
CA TYR A 257 5.89 -1.92 -5.17
C TYR A 257 5.99 -3.43 -5.33
N ASN A 258 5.77 -3.94 -6.54
CA ASN A 258 5.79 -5.37 -6.83
C ASN A 258 6.81 -5.77 -7.92
N ARG A 259 7.61 -4.84 -8.44
CA ARG A 259 8.78 -5.12 -9.28
C ARG A 259 10.04 -4.78 -8.50
N CYS A 260 10.80 -5.79 -8.09
CA CYS A 260 12.10 -5.51 -7.51
C CYS A 260 13.12 -5.16 -8.59
N ASN A 261 13.71 -3.97 -8.49
CA ASN A 261 14.92 -3.58 -9.18
C ASN A 261 15.97 -3.18 -8.11
N PRO A 262 17.17 -3.78 -7.99
CA PRO A 262 17.92 -4.69 -8.88
C PRO A 262 17.88 -6.18 -8.45
N CYS A 263 16.81 -6.67 -7.83
CA CYS A 263 16.80 -8.07 -7.34
C CYS A 263 16.83 -9.12 -8.46
N SER A 264 16.60 -8.72 -9.72
CA SER A 264 16.49 -9.64 -10.84
C SER A 264 16.98 -9.02 -12.15
N ASP A 265 17.37 -9.88 -13.09
CA ASP A 265 17.74 -9.51 -14.46
C ASP A 265 16.48 -9.38 -15.37
N VAL A 266 15.28 -9.22 -14.79
CA VAL A 266 14.02 -9.17 -15.54
C VAL A 266 13.99 -7.91 -16.40
N ASP A 267 13.51 -8.05 -17.64
CA ASP A 267 13.28 -6.93 -18.53
C ASP A 267 12.20 -6.02 -17.92
N TYR A 268 12.55 -4.78 -17.57
CA TYR A 268 11.61 -3.83 -16.97
C TYR A 268 10.46 -3.42 -17.89
N LYS A 269 10.58 -3.72 -19.19
CA LYS A 269 9.49 -3.59 -20.15
C LYS A 269 8.56 -4.79 -20.15
N ALA A 270 9.04 -5.96 -19.71
CA ALA A 270 8.20 -7.12 -19.57
C ALA A 270 7.20 -6.90 -18.43
N CYS A 271 6.08 -7.60 -18.55
CA CYS A 271 5.07 -7.56 -17.53
C CYS A 271 5.43 -8.39 -16.28
N GLU A 272 6.33 -9.36 -16.42
CA GLU A 272 6.74 -10.25 -15.35
C GLU A 272 7.20 -9.49 -14.11
N THR A 273 6.62 -9.85 -12.97
CA THR A 273 6.93 -9.26 -11.67
C THR A 273 7.81 -10.23 -10.89
N PHE A 274 8.97 -9.78 -10.41
CA PHE A 274 9.82 -10.62 -9.55
C PHE A 274 9.31 -10.69 -8.10
N SER A 275 8.36 -9.85 -7.69
CA SER A 275 7.73 -10.01 -6.39
C SER A 275 6.58 -11.02 -6.46
N ARG A 276 6.25 -11.59 -5.31
CA ARG A 276 5.09 -12.49 -5.13
C ARG A 276 3.75 -11.74 -5.11
N GLN A 277 3.75 -10.43 -5.30
CA GLN A 277 2.55 -9.60 -5.24
C GLN A 277 2.05 -9.30 -6.66
N ARG A 278 0.97 -9.95 -7.07
CA ARG A 278 0.28 -9.65 -8.34
C ARG A 278 -0.77 -8.55 -8.09
N THR A 279 -1.60 -8.26 -9.08
CA THR A 279 -2.68 -7.25 -8.98
C THR A 279 -3.59 -7.47 -7.75
N PRO A 280 -4.03 -8.71 -7.44
CA PRO A 280 -4.86 -8.96 -6.26
C PRO A 280 -4.16 -8.66 -4.93
N GLU A 281 -2.86 -8.95 -4.83
CA GLU A 281 -2.05 -8.63 -3.65
C GLU A 281 -1.81 -7.13 -3.52
N LEU A 282 -1.62 -6.41 -4.62
CA LEU A 282 -1.53 -4.95 -4.58
C LEU A 282 -2.81 -4.33 -4.03
N PHE A 283 -3.97 -4.84 -4.43
CA PHE A 283 -5.24 -4.41 -3.86
C PHE A 283 -5.37 -4.74 -2.37
N THR A 284 -4.88 -5.91 -1.96
CA THR A 284 -4.92 -6.39 -0.58
C THR A 284 -4.04 -5.54 0.35
N TYR A 285 -2.79 -5.30 -0.03
CA TYR A 285 -1.78 -4.68 0.83
C TYR A 285 -1.69 -3.16 0.67
N PHE A 286 -2.17 -2.60 -0.45
CA PHE A 286 -2.10 -1.16 -0.70
C PHE A 286 -3.46 -0.50 -0.96
N GLY A 287 -4.52 -1.27 -1.15
CA GLY A 287 -5.89 -0.75 -1.30
C GLY A 287 -6.18 -0.10 -2.65
N PHE A 288 -5.38 -0.37 -3.69
CA PHE A 288 -5.59 0.13 -5.05
C PHE A 288 -5.36 -0.96 -6.10
N VAL A 289 -5.90 -0.74 -7.30
CA VAL A 289 -5.55 -1.52 -8.49
C VAL A 289 -4.63 -0.66 -9.36
N GLU A 290 -3.47 -1.18 -9.71
CA GLU A 290 -2.47 -0.48 -10.50
C GLU A 290 -2.94 -0.19 -11.92
N ASP A 291 -2.33 0.81 -12.55
CA ASP A 291 -2.38 0.97 -14.00
C ASP A 291 -1.74 -0.25 -14.69
N LEU A 292 -2.09 -0.47 -15.96
CA LEU A 292 -1.44 -1.51 -16.77
C LEU A 292 0.07 -1.25 -16.88
N PRO A 293 0.89 -2.30 -16.95
CA PRO A 293 0.51 -3.72 -16.99
C PRO A 293 0.11 -4.31 -15.62
N GLN A 294 -0.79 -5.29 -15.65
CA GLN A 294 -1.38 -5.97 -14.50
C GLN A 294 -1.09 -7.48 -14.56
N ASN A 295 -0.73 -8.09 -13.43
CA ASN A 295 -0.50 -9.54 -13.35
C ASN A 295 -1.68 -10.21 -12.63
N TRP A 296 -2.22 -11.28 -13.20
CA TRP A 296 -3.38 -12.01 -12.66
C TRP A 296 -3.10 -13.50 -12.54
N GLU A 297 -3.68 -14.10 -11.50
CA GLU A 297 -3.68 -15.54 -11.24
C GLU A 297 -5.09 -15.94 -10.80
N PHE A 298 -5.71 -16.88 -11.52
CA PHE A 298 -7.01 -17.45 -11.19
C PHE A 298 -6.87 -18.95 -10.95
N ASP A 299 -7.48 -19.46 -9.90
CA ASP A 299 -7.53 -20.88 -9.60
C ASP A 299 -8.93 -21.40 -9.96
N ALA A 300 -9.06 -21.97 -11.16
CA ALA A 300 -10.31 -22.54 -11.65
C ALA A 300 -10.55 -23.99 -11.15
N GLY A 301 -9.62 -24.54 -10.35
CA GLY A 301 -9.60 -25.96 -9.98
C GLY A 301 -10.51 -26.31 -8.79
N PRO A 302 -11.16 -27.50 -8.78
CA PRO A 302 -11.82 -27.99 -7.57
C PRO A 302 -10.79 -28.33 -6.49
N GLU A 303 -11.05 -27.93 -5.24
CA GLU A 303 -10.19 -28.08 -4.04
C GLU A 303 -9.61 -29.50 -3.77
N ASP A 304 -10.03 -30.54 -4.50
CA ASP A 304 -9.82 -31.95 -4.18
C ASP A 304 -8.87 -32.72 -5.15
N SER A 305 -8.19 -32.07 -6.10
CA SER A 305 -7.12 -32.73 -6.87
C SER A 305 -5.81 -32.75 -6.07
N SER A 306 -5.66 -33.76 -5.22
CA SER A 306 -4.48 -33.97 -4.36
C SER A 306 -3.20 -34.34 -5.12
N ASP A 307 -3.25 -34.51 -6.44
CA ASP A 307 -2.18 -35.09 -7.24
C ASP A 307 -1.88 -34.16 -8.45
N ASP A 308 -0.87 -33.31 -8.24
CA ASP A 308 0.04 -32.70 -9.21
C ASP A 308 -0.49 -31.65 -10.25
N GLU A 309 0.15 -30.47 -10.16
CA GLU A 309 0.49 -29.50 -11.23
C GLU A 309 -0.58 -28.48 -11.72
N ASP A 310 -0.45 -27.24 -11.19
CA ASP A 310 -0.55 -25.98 -11.96
C ASP A 310 -1.84 -25.70 -12.77
N THR A 311 -3.03 -25.89 -12.18
CA THR A 311 -4.33 -25.47 -12.78
C THR A 311 -4.59 -23.97 -12.76
N ALA A 312 -3.61 -23.16 -12.34
CA ALA A 312 -3.77 -21.72 -12.25
C ALA A 312 -3.70 -21.08 -13.64
N ILE A 313 -4.68 -20.26 -13.99
CA ILE A 313 -4.63 -19.38 -15.15
C ILE A 313 -3.77 -18.20 -14.76
N GLU A 314 -2.62 -18.03 -15.42
CA GLU A 314 -1.68 -16.96 -15.11
C GLU A 314 -1.36 -16.15 -16.34
N PHE A 315 -1.56 -14.85 -16.24
CA PHE A 315 -1.25 -13.95 -17.35
C PHE A 315 -0.92 -12.55 -16.91
N CYS A 316 -0.23 -11.86 -17.81
CA CYS A 316 -0.18 -10.43 -17.82
C CYS A 316 -1.27 -9.85 -18.72
N LEU A 317 -1.94 -8.81 -18.23
CA LEU A 317 -2.71 -7.90 -19.04
C LEU A 317 -1.94 -6.60 -19.27
N GLU A 318 -1.71 -6.22 -20.52
CA GLU A 318 -1.04 -4.98 -20.89
C GLU A 318 -1.72 -4.26 -22.05
N LYS A 319 -1.14 -3.12 -22.49
CA LYS A 319 -1.55 -2.47 -23.73
C LYS A 319 -0.46 -2.69 -24.77
N ASN A 320 -0.85 -3.15 -25.95
CA ASN A 320 0.06 -3.21 -27.09
C ASN A 320 0.32 -1.81 -27.68
N ASP A 321 1.15 -1.75 -28.73
CA ASP A 321 1.51 -0.51 -29.42
C ASP A 321 0.29 0.25 -30.03
N SER A 322 -0.83 -0.42 -30.29
CA SER A 322 -2.07 0.22 -30.78
C SER A 322 -2.91 0.81 -29.63
N GLY A 323 -2.55 0.52 -28.38
CA GLY A 323 -3.29 0.88 -27.18
C GLY A 323 -4.43 -0.09 -26.85
N GLU A 324 -4.56 -1.19 -27.59
CA GLU A 324 -5.50 -2.28 -27.32
C GLU A 324 -4.98 -3.19 -26.21
N LEU A 325 -5.90 -3.87 -25.52
CA LEU A 325 -5.52 -4.82 -24.47
C LEU A 325 -4.91 -6.06 -25.10
N ASP A 326 -3.81 -6.51 -24.52
CA ASP A 326 -3.10 -7.71 -24.92
C ASP A 326 -2.85 -8.61 -23.69
N VAL A 327 -2.87 -9.91 -23.92
CA VAL A 327 -2.70 -10.92 -22.87
C VAL A 327 -1.45 -11.73 -23.17
N TYR A 328 -0.52 -11.73 -22.22
CA TYR A 328 0.66 -12.57 -22.27
C TYR A 328 0.52 -13.70 -21.24
N TRP A 329 0.36 -14.92 -21.73
CA TRP A 329 0.31 -16.13 -20.91
C TRP A 329 1.69 -16.47 -20.34
N PHE A 330 1.76 -16.80 -19.05
CA PHE A 330 2.99 -17.33 -18.48
C PHE A 330 3.15 -18.80 -18.87
N ALA A 331 4.20 -19.17 -19.60
CA ALA A 331 4.49 -20.56 -19.99
C ALA A 331 3.25 -21.31 -20.53
N ASP A 332 2.83 -22.38 -19.85
CA ASP A 332 1.69 -23.25 -20.17
C ASP A 332 0.42 -22.92 -19.37
N LYS A 333 0.31 -21.68 -18.87
CA LYS A 333 -0.79 -21.21 -18.00
C LYS A 333 -1.96 -20.56 -18.76
N ALA A 334 -2.05 -20.81 -20.07
CA ALA A 334 -3.22 -20.43 -20.86
C ALA A 334 -4.42 -21.32 -20.46
N PRO A 335 -5.64 -20.75 -20.40
CA PRO A 335 -6.82 -21.49 -19.99
C PRO A 335 -7.21 -22.52 -21.06
N ASN A 336 -7.65 -23.70 -20.62
CA ASN A 336 -8.30 -24.68 -21.48
C ASN A 336 -9.82 -24.41 -21.61
N ASP A 337 -10.54 -25.24 -22.37
CA ASP A 337 -12.00 -25.13 -22.55
C ASP A 337 -12.80 -25.03 -21.24
N PHE A 338 -12.42 -25.81 -20.22
CA PHE A 338 -13.07 -25.81 -18.92
C PHE A 338 -12.81 -24.49 -18.17
N ASP A 339 -11.58 -24.01 -18.20
CA ASP A 339 -11.19 -22.74 -17.59
C ASP A 339 -11.93 -21.57 -18.26
N VAL A 340 -12.09 -21.60 -19.58
CA VAL A 340 -12.86 -20.60 -20.34
C VAL A 340 -14.34 -20.63 -19.97
N GLU A 341 -14.95 -21.82 -19.84
CA GLU A 341 -16.34 -21.97 -19.38
C GLU A 341 -16.52 -21.37 -17.97
N TRP A 342 -15.61 -21.69 -17.04
CA TRP A 342 -15.61 -21.15 -15.68
C TRP A 342 -15.47 -19.61 -15.66
N LEU A 343 -14.51 -19.06 -16.44
CA LEU A 343 -14.33 -17.61 -16.55
C LEU A 343 -15.61 -16.93 -17.06
N LEU A 344 -16.29 -17.52 -18.04
CA LEU A 344 -17.56 -17.00 -18.58
C LEU A 344 -18.68 -17.00 -17.55
N GLU A 345 -18.80 -18.06 -16.74
CA GLU A 345 -19.76 -18.16 -15.64
C GLU A 345 -19.52 -17.06 -14.60
N GLU A 346 -18.28 -16.88 -14.16
CA GLU A 346 -17.91 -15.87 -13.17
C GLU A 346 -18.07 -14.43 -13.71
N ILE A 347 -17.73 -14.18 -14.99
CA ILE A 347 -18.02 -12.91 -15.66
C ILE A 347 -19.52 -12.62 -15.64
N GLN A 348 -20.36 -13.62 -15.93
CA GLN A 348 -21.81 -13.43 -15.92
C GLN A 348 -22.33 -13.14 -14.51
N ARG A 349 -21.85 -13.87 -13.49
CA ARG A 349 -22.17 -13.60 -12.07
C ARG A 349 -21.82 -12.17 -11.67
N LEU A 350 -20.63 -11.70 -12.05
CA LEU A 350 -20.16 -10.34 -11.78
C LEU A 350 -20.96 -9.27 -12.52
N LYS A 351 -21.41 -9.54 -13.75
CA LYS A 351 -22.33 -8.66 -14.51
C LYS A 351 -23.69 -8.55 -13.82
N ASP A 352 -24.24 -9.66 -13.36
CA ASP A 352 -25.53 -9.69 -12.63
C ASP A 352 -25.43 -8.94 -11.29
N LEU A 353 -24.29 -9.06 -10.59
CA LEU A 353 -24.02 -8.28 -9.39
C LEU A 353 -23.97 -6.77 -9.71
N ARG A 354 -23.28 -6.38 -10.78
CA ARG A 354 -23.20 -4.98 -11.25
C ARG A 354 -24.58 -4.42 -11.63
N ALA A 355 -25.46 -5.22 -12.24
CA ALA A 355 -26.82 -4.82 -12.56
C ALA A 355 -27.64 -4.43 -11.32
N ASN A 356 -27.25 -4.89 -10.14
CA ASN A 356 -27.89 -4.57 -8.86
C ASN A 356 -27.20 -3.43 -8.08
N LYS A 357 -26.14 -2.81 -8.62
CA LYS A 357 -25.30 -1.80 -7.94
C LYS A 357 -26.12 -0.66 -7.29
N ASP A 358 -27.09 -0.08 -8.01
CA ASP A 358 -27.91 1.04 -7.52
C ASP A 358 -28.87 0.66 -6.38
N LYS A 359 -29.25 -0.62 -6.30
CA LYS A 359 -30.05 -1.12 -5.19
C LYS A 359 -29.16 -1.40 -3.99
N LEU A 360 -28.01 -2.04 -4.23
CA LEU A 360 -27.05 -2.43 -3.20
C LEU A 360 -26.45 -1.21 -2.48
N VAL A 361 -26.11 -0.14 -3.21
CA VAL A 361 -25.55 1.09 -2.60
C VAL A 361 -26.48 1.67 -1.53
N LYS A 362 -27.80 1.64 -1.76
CA LYS A 362 -28.81 2.18 -0.82
C LYS A 362 -28.92 1.34 0.46
N THR A 363 -28.57 0.06 0.39
CA THR A 363 -28.71 -0.88 1.51
C THR A 363 -27.42 -1.11 2.27
N LEU A 364 -26.28 -1.00 1.60
CA LEU A 364 -24.99 -1.43 2.14
C LEU A 364 -24.08 -0.25 2.54
N VAL A 365 -24.24 0.93 1.92
CA VAL A 365 -23.37 2.08 2.16
C VAL A 365 -23.99 3.02 3.18
N GLN A 366 -23.17 3.51 4.11
CA GLN A 366 -23.53 4.54 5.07
C GLN A 366 -24.04 5.80 4.36
N SER A 367 -25.22 6.27 4.72
CA SER A 367 -25.72 7.60 4.36
C SER A 367 -25.30 8.65 5.39
N ASP A 368 -25.44 9.93 5.05
CA ASP A 368 -25.22 11.02 6.01
C ASP A 368 -26.22 10.97 7.18
N ASP A 369 -27.44 10.48 6.93
CA ASP A 369 -28.46 10.27 7.97
C ASP A 369 -28.04 9.16 8.96
N ASP A 370 -27.40 8.08 8.47
CA ASP A 370 -26.93 6.99 9.33
C ASP A 370 -25.83 7.47 10.32
N LYS A 371 -24.97 8.41 9.89
CA LYS A 371 -23.89 8.95 10.74
C LYS A 371 -24.42 9.76 11.91
N ALA A 372 -25.49 10.53 11.71
CA ALA A 372 -26.10 11.34 12.75
C ALA A 372 -26.74 10.48 13.86
N GLU A 373 -27.29 9.31 13.52
CA GLU A 373 -27.91 8.40 14.49
C GLU A 373 -26.87 7.64 15.35
N GLU A 374 -25.68 7.35 14.81
CA GLU A 374 -24.59 6.71 15.56
C GLU A 374 -24.02 7.65 16.65
N GLU A 375 -23.86 8.94 16.36
CA GLU A 375 -23.38 9.93 17.34
C GLU A 375 -24.35 10.16 18.51
N GLU A 376 -25.66 10.00 18.29
CA GLU A 376 -26.66 10.19 19.36
C GLU A 376 -26.82 8.95 20.27
N THR A 377 -26.37 7.77 19.84
CA THR A 377 -26.62 6.50 20.54
C THR A 377 -25.49 6.03 21.48
N GLU A 378 -24.34 6.71 21.52
CA GLU A 378 -23.28 6.45 22.52
C GLU A 378 -23.74 6.67 23.98
N GLY A 379 -24.90 7.32 24.20
CA GLY A 379 -25.41 7.70 25.51
C GLY A 379 -26.38 6.73 26.22
N GLY A 380 -26.94 5.69 25.58
CA GLY A 380 -27.88 4.85 26.32
C GLY A 380 -28.64 3.75 25.59
N SER A 381 -28.76 2.62 26.30
CA SER A 381 -29.60 1.44 26.03
C SER A 381 -28.98 0.33 25.16
N LYS A 382 -28.92 -0.87 25.74
CA LYS A 382 -28.51 -2.15 25.11
C LYS A 382 -29.58 -2.67 24.13
N GLY A 383 -30.03 -1.84 23.19
CA GLY A 383 -30.77 -2.29 22.00
C GLY A 383 -29.83 -2.93 20.98
N GLN A 384 -30.33 -3.81 20.12
CA GLN A 384 -29.56 -4.39 19.00
C GLN A 384 -28.76 -3.29 18.29
N ARG A 385 -27.43 -3.41 18.27
CA ARG A 385 -26.59 -2.49 17.51
C ARG A 385 -27.07 -2.51 16.06
N PRO A 386 -27.29 -1.34 15.42
CA PRO A 386 -27.59 -1.31 13.99
C PRO A 386 -26.52 -2.10 13.24
N LYS A 387 -26.92 -2.82 12.18
CA LYS A 387 -25.95 -3.50 11.32
C LYS A 387 -25.03 -2.42 10.75
N GLN A 388 -23.75 -2.48 11.11
CA GLN A 388 -22.74 -1.58 10.57
C GLN A 388 -22.81 -1.64 9.04
N LYS A 389 -22.90 -0.48 8.39
CA LYS A 389 -22.83 -0.34 6.94
C LYS A 389 -21.39 -0.03 6.53
N MET A 390 -21.05 -0.28 5.26
CA MET A 390 -19.71 0.02 4.74
C MET A 390 -19.56 1.51 4.42
N THR A 391 -18.32 2.00 4.44
CA THR A 391 -18.05 3.38 4.07
C THR A 391 -18.16 3.58 2.55
N ARG A 392 -18.27 4.84 2.12
CA ARG A 392 -18.27 5.16 0.68
C ARG A 392 -16.96 4.78 0.00
N PHE A 393 -15.84 4.97 0.70
CA PHE A 393 -14.51 4.59 0.22
C PHE A 393 -14.43 3.08 -0.03
N GLU A 394 -14.81 2.25 0.96
CA GLU A 394 -14.84 0.78 0.81
C GLU A 394 -15.66 0.35 -0.41
N TRP A 395 -16.85 0.94 -0.57
CA TRP A 395 -17.72 0.67 -1.71
C TRP A 395 -17.05 1.01 -3.05
N ASP A 396 -16.49 2.22 -3.19
CA ASP A 396 -15.87 2.65 -4.44
C ASP A 396 -14.58 1.85 -4.75
N SER A 397 -13.81 1.45 -3.73
CA SER A 397 -12.64 0.57 -3.86
C SER A 397 -13.02 -0.83 -4.33
N ILE A 398 -14.06 -1.44 -3.74
CA ILE A 398 -14.58 -2.76 -4.17
C ILE A 398 -15.02 -2.73 -5.64
N TRP A 399 -15.69 -1.65 -6.08
CA TRP A 399 -16.12 -1.55 -7.48
C TRP A 399 -14.97 -1.27 -8.43
N THR A 400 -13.93 -0.54 -8.01
CA THR A 400 -12.71 -0.38 -8.80
C THR A 400 -12.05 -1.74 -9.04
N TYR A 401 -11.94 -2.55 -7.99
CA TYR A 401 -11.42 -3.92 -8.11
C TYR A 401 -12.31 -4.81 -9.00
N HIS A 402 -13.62 -4.78 -8.80
CA HIS A 402 -14.60 -5.49 -9.64
C HIS A 402 -14.41 -5.18 -11.13
N GLU A 403 -14.26 -3.91 -11.48
CA GLU A 403 -14.09 -3.50 -12.89
C GLU A 403 -12.78 -4.02 -13.48
N ALA A 404 -11.69 -3.97 -12.73
CA ALA A 404 -10.40 -4.51 -13.16
C ALA A 404 -10.45 -6.04 -13.31
N LEU A 405 -11.04 -6.74 -12.35
CA LEU A 405 -11.24 -8.19 -12.33
C LEU A 405 -12.04 -8.65 -13.56
N VAL A 406 -13.21 -8.04 -13.80
CA VAL A 406 -14.03 -8.35 -14.97
C VAL A 406 -13.27 -8.06 -16.27
N ARG A 407 -12.53 -6.95 -16.34
CA ARG A 407 -11.72 -6.62 -17.53
C ARG A 407 -10.66 -7.69 -17.81
N ALA A 408 -9.92 -8.11 -16.78
CA ALA A 408 -8.89 -9.14 -16.89
C ALA A 408 -9.48 -10.47 -17.34
N MET A 409 -10.56 -10.93 -16.73
CA MET A 409 -11.23 -12.17 -17.13
C MET A 409 -11.76 -12.13 -18.58
N ASN A 410 -12.36 -11.01 -19.01
CA ASN A 410 -12.81 -10.89 -20.41
C ASN A 410 -11.63 -10.90 -21.39
N ALA A 411 -10.50 -10.25 -21.04
CA ALA A 411 -9.32 -10.26 -21.88
C ALA A 411 -8.74 -11.67 -22.00
N ALA A 412 -8.66 -12.42 -20.89
CA ALA A 412 -8.23 -13.82 -20.86
C ALA A 412 -9.08 -14.71 -21.78
N VAL A 413 -10.41 -14.61 -21.69
CA VAL A 413 -11.33 -15.36 -22.58
C VAL A 413 -11.13 -15.00 -24.05
N VAL A 414 -10.97 -13.72 -24.38
CA VAL A 414 -10.77 -13.30 -25.77
C VAL A 414 -9.45 -13.82 -26.33
N ALA A 415 -8.37 -13.75 -25.55
CA ALA A 415 -7.06 -14.23 -25.98
C ALA A 415 -7.04 -15.75 -26.21
N ALA A 416 -7.67 -16.52 -25.30
CA ALA A 416 -7.76 -17.98 -25.41
C ALA A 416 -8.43 -18.45 -26.71
N VAL A 417 -9.46 -17.73 -27.18
CA VAL A 417 -10.17 -18.07 -28.42
C VAL A 417 -9.35 -17.74 -29.68
N VAL A 418 -8.52 -16.70 -29.62
CA VAL A 418 -7.69 -16.29 -30.77
C VAL A 418 -6.55 -17.28 -31.00
N ASP A 419 -5.93 -17.79 -29.93
CA ASP A 419 -4.82 -18.73 -30.02
C ASP A 419 -5.22 -20.06 -30.70
N GLU A 420 -6.47 -20.53 -30.52
CA GLU A 420 -6.97 -21.77 -31.15
C GLU A 420 -7.16 -21.68 -32.67
N ASP A 421 -7.43 -20.49 -33.20
CA ASP A 421 -7.66 -20.27 -34.63
C ASP A 421 -6.32 -20.24 -35.41
N ASP A 422 -5.22 -19.82 -34.76
CA ASP A 422 -3.90 -19.74 -35.36
C ASP A 422 -3.18 -21.12 -35.41
N GLU A 423 -3.37 -21.99 -34.42
CA GLU A 423 -2.80 -23.36 -34.43
C GLU A 423 -3.44 -24.26 -35.51
N GLN A 424 -4.70 -24.01 -35.88
CA GLN A 424 -5.37 -24.75 -36.97
C GLN A 424 -4.92 -24.31 -38.38
N GLY A 425 -4.18 -23.21 -38.50
CA GLY A 425 -3.67 -22.68 -39.76
C GLY A 425 -2.39 -23.33 -40.29
N ASP A 426 -1.63 -23.99 -39.41
CA ASP A 426 -0.29 -24.52 -39.73
C ASP A 426 -0.26 -26.05 -40.01
N GLU A 427 -1.40 -26.75 -39.98
CA GLU A 427 -1.54 -28.17 -40.37
C GLU A 427 -2.07 -28.42 -41.81
N LEU A 428 -1.84 -27.51 -42.77
CA LEU A 428 -2.27 -27.70 -44.18
C LEU A 428 -1.14 -27.80 -45.22
#